data_AF-A0A6A9QGD8-F1
#
_entry.id   AF-A0A6A9QGD8-F1
#
_cell.length_a   1.000
_cell.length_b   1.000
_cell.length_c   1.000
_cell.angle_alpha   90.00
_cell.angle_beta   90.00
_cell.angle_gamma   90.00
#
_symmetry.space_group_name_H-M   'P 1'
#
loop_
_entity.id
_entity.type
_entity.pdbx_description
1 polymer ?
#
loop_
_entity_poly.entity_id
_entity_poly.type
_entity_poly.pdbx_seq_one_letter_code
_entity_poly.pdbx_strand_id
1 'polypeptide(L)'
;MKKNLSPERAFDIAFKKYMQGDRKELYREFLEYIKKYLYERNVYPGISPREVDMTIKPDPMLSFPKWIFERLYALLGEEGIKGIYNHKTWARVNELKANVNDVVRLLESEGYKVKRTEINFLLEIESSDKRISDSTAFKEGLLIPQDKSSVLAVMILDPKPYEKILEIGSAPGVKSSLIQQLTRNKSFLISIDISEKRIMQQKKLMEKWGVHNVELIVADALHLPIRKADKVFIDAPCSNSGTINVDPSVVLRLNKRKLHELSSIQIGILKEASKLRTQVVYITCSLFPEEGEKVVEKFERNLVRIPNEGHEGYKKSRVWLRVFRTYPHKDFSEGFFIAKLDFSSPHSFQ
;
A
#
# COMPACT_ATOMS: atom_id res chain seq x y z
N MET A 1 -0.89 -31.28 -3.56
CA MET A 1 -0.15 -30.00 -3.63
C MET A 1 -0.03 -29.41 -2.24
N LYS A 2 1.17 -29.39 -1.63
CA LYS A 2 1.39 -28.64 -0.38
C LYS A 2 1.11 -27.17 -0.67
N LYS A 3 0.05 -26.58 -0.10
CA LYS A 3 -0.16 -25.13 -0.16
C LYS A 3 1.06 -24.50 0.52
N ASN A 4 1.91 -23.82 -0.25
CA ASN A 4 3.01 -23.04 0.32
C ASN A 4 2.38 -22.04 1.29
N LEU A 5 2.68 -22.24 2.57
CA LEU A 5 2.15 -21.44 3.64
C LEU A 5 2.90 -20.10 3.64
N SER A 6 2.18 -18.97 3.68
CA SER A 6 2.86 -17.66 3.73
C SER A 6 3.63 -17.51 5.05
N PRO A 7 4.70 -16.69 5.11
CA PRO A 7 5.42 -16.41 6.35
C PRO A 7 4.50 -15.96 7.49
N GLU A 8 3.50 -15.13 7.21
CA GLU A 8 2.54 -14.64 8.20
C GLU A 8 1.61 -15.76 8.67
N ARG A 9 1.18 -16.63 7.77
CA ARG A 9 0.35 -17.78 8.13
C ARG A 9 1.18 -18.81 8.91
N ALA A 10 2.48 -18.94 8.61
CA ALA A 10 3.39 -19.81 9.34
C ALA A 10 3.59 -19.29 10.76
N PHE A 11 3.84 -17.98 10.87
CA PHE A 11 3.89 -17.29 12.15
C PHE A 11 2.57 -17.46 12.92
N ASP A 12 1.41 -17.25 12.29
CA ASP A 12 0.11 -17.36 12.96
C ASP A 12 -0.16 -18.78 13.50
N ILE A 13 0.22 -19.81 12.75
CA ILE A 13 0.10 -21.20 13.20
C ILE A 13 1.06 -21.46 14.37
N ALA A 14 2.31 -21.00 14.27
CA ALA A 14 3.31 -21.18 15.31
C ALA A 14 2.93 -20.44 16.58
N PHE A 15 2.49 -19.19 16.46
CA PHE A 15 2.05 -18.35 17.57
C PHE A 15 0.89 -19.01 18.32
N LYS A 16 -0.15 -19.43 17.61
CA LYS A 16 -1.32 -20.10 18.22
C LYS A 16 -0.99 -21.41 18.93
N LYS A 17 0.02 -22.14 18.46
CA LYS A 17 0.32 -23.49 18.92
C LYS A 17 1.40 -23.53 20.00
N TYR A 18 2.34 -22.58 19.98
CA TYR A 18 3.59 -22.70 20.74
C TYR A 18 4.03 -21.43 21.47
N MET A 19 3.51 -20.26 21.13
CA MET A 19 4.00 -19.01 21.70
C MET A 19 3.03 -18.43 22.73
N GLN A 20 3.59 -17.76 23.72
CA GLN A 20 2.87 -16.89 24.66
C GLN A 20 3.48 -15.48 24.57
N GLY A 21 2.69 -14.46 24.87
CA GLY A 21 3.13 -13.06 24.82
C GLY A 21 2.42 -12.21 23.76
N ASP A 22 2.92 -11.00 23.53
CA ASP A 22 2.33 -10.06 22.57
C ASP A 22 2.64 -10.52 21.13
N ARG A 23 1.59 -10.94 20.41
CA ARG A 23 1.67 -11.37 19.01
C ARG A 23 2.38 -10.35 18.11
N LYS A 24 2.12 -9.06 18.31
CA LYS A 24 2.66 -7.98 17.45
C LYS A 24 4.16 -7.81 17.68
N GLU A 25 4.60 -7.96 18.91
CA GLU A 25 6.02 -7.90 19.29
C GLU A 25 6.79 -9.07 18.69
N LEU A 26 6.30 -10.29 18.94
CA LEU A 26 6.88 -11.51 18.38
C LEU A 26 6.90 -11.49 16.84
N TYR A 27 5.90 -10.87 16.21
CA TYR A 27 5.89 -10.70 14.76
C TYR A 27 6.98 -9.73 14.30
N ARG A 28 7.25 -8.64 15.03
CA ARG A 28 8.37 -7.72 14.71
C ARG A 28 9.72 -8.41 14.86
N GLU A 29 9.91 -9.16 15.93
CA GLU A 29 11.13 -9.96 16.12
C GLU A 29 11.31 -10.98 14.99
N PHE A 30 10.22 -11.63 14.57
CA PHE A 30 10.23 -12.50 13.40
C PHE A 30 10.64 -11.78 12.11
N LEU A 31 10.17 -10.56 11.88
CA LEU A 31 10.57 -9.75 10.72
C LEU A 31 12.06 -9.36 10.77
N GLU A 32 12.56 -8.94 11.94
CA GLU A 32 13.98 -8.63 12.13
C GLU A 32 14.87 -9.87 11.95
N TYR A 33 14.42 -11.01 12.47
CA TYR A 33 15.08 -12.29 12.25
C TYR A 33 15.13 -12.65 10.76
N ILE A 34 14.04 -12.46 10.01
CA ILE A 34 14.03 -12.72 8.55
C ILE A 34 15.10 -11.89 7.84
N LYS A 35 15.23 -10.59 8.16
CA LYS A 35 16.26 -9.72 7.55
C LYS A 35 17.67 -10.30 7.76
N LYS A 36 17.99 -10.65 9.01
CA LYS A 36 19.32 -11.15 9.40
C LYS A 36 19.60 -12.52 8.82
N TYR A 37 18.63 -13.44 8.92
CA TYR A 37 18.75 -14.77 8.33
C TYR A 37 19.00 -14.73 6.82
N LEU A 38 18.29 -13.85 6.09
CA LEU A 38 18.51 -13.72 4.64
C LEU A 38 19.89 -13.16 4.31
N TYR A 39 20.37 -12.17 5.08
CA TYR A 39 21.72 -11.63 4.96
C TYR A 39 22.77 -12.72 5.22
N GLU A 40 22.73 -13.36 6.39
CA GLU A 40 23.75 -14.32 6.81
C GLU A 40 23.74 -15.57 5.94
N ARG A 41 22.58 -16.05 5.49
CA ARG A 41 22.52 -17.19 4.56
C ARG A 41 23.20 -16.88 3.22
N ASN A 42 23.20 -15.62 2.79
CA ASN A 42 23.89 -15.22 1.57
C ASN A 42 25.41 -15.16 1.79
N VAL A 43 25.85 -14.60 2.92
CA VAL A 43 27.27 -14.51 3.31
C VAL A 43 27.87 -15.89 3.64
N TYR A 44 27.13 -16.72 4.36
CA TYR A 44 27.52 -18.04 4.84
C TYR A 44 26.52 -19.10 4.33
N PRO A 45 26.69 -19.59 3.09
CA PRO A 45 25.84 -20.64 2.54
C PRO A 45 25.90 -21.90 3.41
N GLY A 46 24.79 -22.25 4.06
CA GLY A 46 24.68 -23.43 4.93
C GLY A 46 24.46 -23.13 6.40
N ILE A 47 24.45 -21.85 6.81
CA ILE A 47 24.10 -21.46 8.19
C ILE A 47 22.76 -22.07 8.61
N SER A 48 22.73 -22.67 9.80
CA SER A 48 21.49 -23.15 10.39
C SER A 48 20.63 -21.97 10.83
N PRO A 49 19.29 -22.02 10.70
CA PRO A 49 18.40 -21.02 11.30
C PRO A 49 18.64 -20.78 12.81
N ARG A 50 19.23 -21.74 13.52
CA ARG A 50 19.53 -21.61 14.96
C ARG A 50 20.83 -20.83 15.25
N GLU A 51 21.63 -20.58 14.23
CA GLU A 51 22.97 -19.98 14.33
C GLU A 51 22.99 -18.50 13.89
N VAL A 52 21.81 -17.94 13.58
CA VAL A 52 21.65 -16.54 13.15
C VAL A 52 22.08 -15.59 14.26
N ASP A 53 23.06 -14.74 13.99
CA ASP A 53 23.54 -13.72 14.92
C ASP A 53 22.60 -12.50 14.91
N MET A 54 21.87 -12.36 16.01
CA MET A 54 20.92 -11.26 16.21
C MET A 54 21.60 -9.91 16.47
N THR A 55 22.93 -9.82 16.57
CA THR A 55 23.65 -8.56 16.74
C THR A 55 24.07 -7.92 15.39
N ILE A 56 24.04 -8.70 14.31
CA ILE A 56 24.44 -8.23 12.98
C ILE A 56 23.44 -7.21 12.43
N LYS A 57 23.97 -6.15 11.83
CA LYS A 57 23.20 -5.22 10.98
C LYS A 57 23.22 -5.74 9.55
N PRO A 58 22.07 -6.19 9.00
CA PRO A 58 22.03 -6.80 7.68
C PRO A 58 22.31 -5.76 6.60
N ASP A 59 23.23 -6.04 5.67
CA ASP A 59 23.41 -5.26 4.46
C ASP A 59 22.27 -5.56 3.48
N PRO A 60 21.45 -4.57 3.08
CA PRO A 60 20.41 -4.79 2.08
C PRO A 60 20.94 -5.33 0.76
N MET A 61 22.21 -5.06 0.44
CA MET A 61 22.86 -5.55 -0.79
C MET A 61 22.97 -7.08 -0.82
N LEU A 62 22.94 -7.74 0.34
CA LEU A 62 23.10 -9.19 0.48
C LEU A 62 21.83 -9.87 1.06
N SER A 63 20.85 -9.09 1.53
CA SER A 63 19.63 -9.59 2.19
C SER A 63 18.55 -10.16 1.26
N PHE A 64 18.79 -10.23 -0.06
CA PHE A 64 17.77 -10.66 -1.02
C PHE A 64 18.15 -11.95 -1.77
N PRO A 65 17.17 -12.80 -2.12
CA PRO A 65 17.36 -13.82 -3.16
C PRO A 65 17.89 -13.20 -4.45
N LYS A 66 18.86 -13.87 -5.09
CA LYS A 66 19.58 -13.38 -6.29
C LYS A 66 18.67 -12.77 -7.35
N TRP A 67 17.57 -13.43 -7.71
CA TRP A 67 16.67 -12.94 -8.75
C TRP A 67 15.92 -11.66 -8.36
N ILE A 68 15.60 -11.47 -7.07
CA ILE A 68 14.95 -10.25 -6.56
C ILE A 68 15.97 -9.12 -6.55
N PHE A 69 17.17 -9.43 -6.04
CA PHE A 69 18.29 -8.50 -6.01
C PHE A 69 18.59 -7.94 -7.40
N GLU A 70 18.87 -8.80 -8.38
CA GLU A 70 19.20 -8.40 -9.75
C GLU A 70 18.12 -7.50 -10.36
N ARG A 71 16.86 -7.84 -10.10
CA ARG A 71 15.70 -7.10 -10.59
C ARG A 71 15.57 -5.74 -9.93
N LEU A 72 15.59 -5.66 -8.61
CA LEU A 72 15.46 -4.41 -7.88
C LEU A 72 16.68 -3.52 -8.10
N TYR A 73 17.89 -4.08 -8.16
CA TYR A 73 19.12 -3.33 -8.43
C TYR A 73 19.08 -2.69 -9.82
N ALA A 74 18.61 -3.41 -10.84
CA ALA A 74 18.44 -2.86 -12.17
C ALA A 74 17.39 -1.74 -12.25
N LEU A 75 16.42 -1.71 -11.32
CA LEU A 75 15.32 -0.73 -11.30
C LEU A 75 15.63 0.49 -10.42
N LEU A 76 16.30 0.28 -9.30
CA LEU A 76 16.49 1.28 -8.24
C LEU A 76 17.94 1.75 -8.13
N GLY A 77 18.89 1.04 -8.74
CA GLY A 77 20.32 1.27 -8.57
C GLY A 77 20.81 0.92 -7.17
N GLU A 78 22.09 1.21 -6.92
CA GLU A 78 22.74 0.93 -5.64
C GLU A 78 22.11 1.70 -4.48
N GLU A 79 21.89 3.01 -4.66
CA GLU A 79 21.27 3.87 -3.64
C GLU A 79 19.89 3.35 -3.24
N GLY A 80 19.11 2.89 -4.22
CA GLY A 80 17.77 2.41 -3.97
C GLY A 80 17.72 1.06 -3.26
N ILE A 81 18.70 0.18 -3.46
CA ILE A 81 18.84 -1.03 -2.65
C ILE A 81 19.31 -0.70 -1.23
N LYS A 82 20.31 0.16 -1.07
CA LYS A 82 20.80 0.55 0.26
C LYS A 82 19.70 1.21 1.10
N GLY A 83 18.85 2.03 0.48
CA GLY A 83 17.71 2.67 1.13
C GLY A 83 16.40 1.88 1.11
N ILE A 84 16.39 0.59 0.71
CA ILE A 84 15.15 -0.17 0.51
C ILE A 84 14.35 -0.41 1.80
N TYR A 85 15.02 -0.35 2.96
CA TYR A 85 14.37 -0.46 4.28
C TYR A 85 14.10 0.88 4.96
N ASN A 86 14.44 1.99 4.29
CA ASN A 86 14.16 3.32 4.82
C ASN A 86 12.64 3.51 4.92
N HIS A 87 12.17 3.90 6.09
CA HIS A 87 10.78 4.22 6.31
C HIS A 87 10.69 5.27 7.42
N LYS A 88 9.65 6.09 7.32
CA LYS A 88 9.14 6.91 8.42
C LYS A 88 7.79 6.37 8.84
N THR A 89 7.39 6.69 10.07
CA THR A 89 6.06 6.33 10.52
C THR A 89 5.08 7.43 10.16
N TRP A 90 4.18 7.14 9.23
CA TRP A 90 3.17 8.08 8.76
C TRP A 90 1.81 7.80 9.40
N ALA A 91 1.13 8.86 9.81
CA ALA A 91 -0.23 8.77 10.34
C ALA A 91 -1.05 9.99 9.92
N ARG A 92 -2.29 9.74 9.49
CA ARG A 92 -3.25 10.78 9.11
C ARG A 92 -4.17 11.12 10.27
N VAL A 93 -4.37 12.41 10.52
CA VAL A 93 -5.46 12.92 11.35
C VAL A 93 -6.79 12.76 10.63
N ASN A 94 -7.74 12.15 11.32
CA ASN A 94 -9.12 12.00 10.88
C ASN A 94 -9.90 13.31 11.09
N GLU A 95 -9.89 14.17 10.08
CA GLU A 95 -10.58 15.47 10.13
C GLU A 95 -12.11 15.37 10.16
N LEU A 96 -12.69 14.18 10.02
CA LEU A 96 -14.12 13.97 10.29
C LEU A 96 -14.45 14.04 11.79
N LYS A 97 -13.45 13.83 12.66
CA LYS A 97 -13.64 13.73 14.12
C LYS A 97 -12.89 14.79 14.92
N ALA A 98 -11.76 15.30 14.44
CA ALA A 98 -10.94 16.25 15.19
C ALA A 98 -10.16 17.20 14.28
N ASN A 99 -9.75 18.35 14.82
CA ASN A 99 -8.81 19.25 14.15
C ASN A 99 -7.37 18.75 14.29
N VAL A 100 -6.55 18.99 13.27
CA VAL A 100 -5.12 18.62 13.25
C VAL A 100 -4.36 19.17 14.47
N ASN A 101 -4.57 20.44 14.83
CA ASN A 101 -3.86 21.07 15.94
C ASN A 101 -4.16 20.39 17.28
N ASP A 102 -5.40 19.94 17.49
CA ASP A 102 -5.81 19.26 18.72
C ASP A 102 -5.18 17.89 18.83
N VAL A 103 -5.16 17.13 17.73
CA VAL A 103 -4.53 15.81 17.69
C VAL A 103 -3.02 15.91 17.88
N VAL A 104 -2.36 16.91 17.29
CA VAL A 104 -0.92 17.14 17.51
C VAL A 104 -0.64 17.44 18.98
N ARG A 105 -1.39 18.36 19.61
CA ARG A 105 -1.23 18.68 21.05
C ARG A 105 -1.46 17.45 21.94
N LEU A 106 -2.46 16.64 21.62
CA LEU A 106 -2.73 15.40 22.34
C LEU A 106 -1.54 14.43 22.24
N LEU A 107 -1.02 14.18 21.03
CA LEU A 107 0.14 13.32 20.82
C LEU A 107 1.39 13.84 21.55
N GLU A 108 1.66 15.14 21.48
CA GLU A 108 2.80 15.75 22.18
C GLU A 108 2.68 15.63 23.70
N SER A 109 1.46 15.81 24.25
CA SER A 109 1.19 15.61 25.68
C SER A 109 1.40 14.16 26.15
N GLU A 110 1.23 13.19 25.25
CA GLU A 110 1.53 11.77 25.48
C GLU A 110 3.02 11.43 25.24
N GLY A 111 3.84 12.42 24.85
CA GLY A 111 5.28 12.28 24.61
C GLY A 111 5.67 11.76 23.23
N TYR A 112 4.77 11.81 22.24
CA TYR A 112 5.14 11.55 20.85
C TYR A 112 5.80 12.79 20.23
N LYS A 113 6.86 12.58 19.45
CA LYS A 113 7.46 13.62 18.61
C LYS A 113 6.78 13.62 17.25
N VAL A 114 6.15 14.75 16.90
CA VAL A 114 5.32 14.88 15.70
C VAL A 114 5.92 15.95 14.79
N LYS A 115 6.07 15.63 13.52
CA LYS A 115 6.47 16.55 12.46
C LYS A 115 5.31 16.75 11.49
N ARG A 116 4.99 18.01 11.20
CA ARG A 116 4.03 18.37 10.16
C ARG A 116 4.64 18.18 8.78
N THR A 117 3.78 17.91 7.81
CA THR A 117 4.15 17.74 6.41
C THR A 117 3.47 18.82 5.56
N GLU A 118 3.82 18.85 4.27
CA GLU A 118 3.12 19.66 3.26
C GLU A 118 1.64 19.28 3.10
N ILE A 119 1.25 18.07 3.50
CA ILE A 119 -0.14 17.64 3.58
C ILE A 119 -0.62 17.86 5.02
N ASN A 120 -1.41 18.91 5.24
CA ASN A 120 -1.78 19.39 6.58
C ASN A 120 -2.27 18.30 7.55
N PHE A 121 -3.04 17.32 7.08
CA PHE A 121 -3.58 16.25 7.92
C PHE A 121 -2.67 15.03 8.04
N LEU A 122 -1.53 14.98 7.34
CA LEU A 122 -0.57 13.89 7.41
C LEU A 122 0.60 14.29 8.32
N LEU A 123 0.92 13.41 9.26
CA LEU A 123 1.95 13.60 10.25
C LEU A 123 3.05 12.57 10.07
N GLU A 124 4.30 13.02 10.18
CA GLU A 124 5.44 12.15 10.47
C GLU A 124 5.54 11.99 11.98
N ILE A 125 5.47 10.75 12.44
CA ILE A 125 5.70 10.42 13.84
C ILE A 125 7.12 9.88 13.93
N GLU A 126 8.00 10.60 14.62
CA GLU A 126 9.36 10.11 14.84
C GLU A 126 9.31 8.86 15.71
N SER A 127 10.23 7.94 15.47
CA SER A 127 10.36 6.71 16.26
C SER A 127 10.48 7.07 17.75
N SER A 128 9.38 6.91 18.47
CA SER A 128 9.36 6.94 19.92
C SER A 128 9.38 5.50 20.42
N ASP A 129 9.78 5.30 21.67
CA ASP A 129 9.70 3.99 22.34
C ASP A 129 8.23 3.52 22.51
N LYS A 130 7.26 4.38 22.19
CA LYS A 130 5.82 4.14 22.30
C LYS A 130 5.21 3.78 20.95
N ARG A 131 4.31 2.81 20.92
CA ARG A 131 3.60 2.45 19.69
C ARG A 131 2.48 3.44 19.47
N ILE A 132 2.31 3.95 18.25
CA ILE A 132 1.17 4.81 17.88
C ILE A 132 -0.17 4.17 18.24
N SER A 133 -0.27 2.84 18.18
CA SER A 133 -1.47 2.09 18.58
C SER A 133 -1.90 2.31 20.03
N ASP A 134 -0.99 2.79 20.87
CA ASP A 134 -1.20 2.94 22.30
C ASP A 134 -1.69 4.36 22.63
N SER A 135 -1.53 5.31 21.69
CA SER A 135 -2.02 6.68 21.80
C SER A 135 -3.54 6.74 21.94
N THR A 136 -4.03 7.74 22.69
CA THR A 136 -5.47 8.02 22.79
C THR A 136 -6.04 8.36 21.42
N ALA A 137 -5.32 9.17 20.63
CA ALA A 137 -5.73 9.56 19.29
C ALA A 137 -6.03 8.35 18.38
N PHE A 138 -5.20 7.30 18.42
CA PHE A 138 -5.45 6.07 17.64
C PHE A 138 -6.65 5.27 18.18
N LYS A 139 -6.73 5.11 19.50
CA LYS A 139 -7.80 4.33 20.16
C LYS A 139 -9.17 4.92 19.88
N GLU A 140 -9.28 6.25 19.91
CA GLU A 140 -10.50 6.99 19.63
C GLU A 140 -10.78 7.18 18.13
N GLY A 141 -9.86 6.78 17.25
CA GLY A 141 -10.02 6.90 15.80
C GLY A 141 -9.86 8.33 15.27
N LEU A 142 -9.16 9.19 16.02
CA LEU A 142 -8.73 10.53 15.61
C LEU A 142 -7.47 10.49 14.75
N LEU A 143 -6.69 9.41 14.86
CA LEU A 143 -5.47 9.19 14.10
C LEU A 143 -5.51 7.81 13.43
N ILE A 144 -5.21 7.76 12.14
CA ILE A 144 -5.24 6.56 11.30
C ILE A 144 -3.84 6.34 10.71
N PRO A 145 -3.16 5.22 11.03
CA PRO A 145 -1.90 4.87 10.37
C PRO A 145 -2.11 4.71 8.88
N GLN A 146 -1.40 5.51 8.09
CA GLN A 146 -1.53 5.53 6.64
C GLN A 146 -0.25 6.08 6.04
N ASP A 147 0.36 5.29 5.15
CA ASP A 147 1.57 5.69 4.44
C ASP A 147 1.35 6.92 3.54
N LYS A 148 2.38 7.75 3.40
CA LYS A 148 2.34 8.95 2.55
C LYS A 148 1.95 8.64 1.11
N SER A 149 2.47 7.54 0.53
CA SER A 149 2.15 7.13 -0.85
C SER A 149 0.66 6.78 -1.01
N SER A 150 0.06 6.18 0.00
CA SER A 150 -1.37 5.86 0.05
C SER A 150 -2.24 7.13 0.11
N VAL A 151 -1.78 8.18 0.80
CA VAL A 151 -2.46 9.49 0.81
C VAL A 151 -2.39 10.16 -0.55
N LEU A 152 -1.21 10.22 -1.16
CA LEU A 152 -0.97 10.82 -2.48
C LEU A 152 -1.86 10.17 -3.56
N ALA A 153 -2.04 8.86 -3.51
CA ALA A 153 -2.96 8.15 -4.41
C ALA A 153 -4.40 8.67 -4.36
N VAL A 154 -4.92 8.92 -3.16
CA VAL A 154 -6.28 9.46 -3.00
C VAL A 154 -6.34 10.94 -3.37
N MET A 155 -5.26 11.70 -3.17
CA MET A 155 -5.18 13.09 -3.65
C MET A 155 -5.20 13.16 -5.18
N ILE A 156 -4.54 12.24 -5.88
CA ILE A 156 -4.53 12.15 -7.36
C ILE A 156 -5.91 11.79 -7.93
N LEU A 157 -6.69 10.98 -7.20
CA LEU A 157 -8.11 10.72 -7.50
C LEU A 157 -8.94 12.01 -7.46
N ASP A 158 -8.55 12.96 -6.60
CA ASP A 158 -9.21 14.24 -6.40
C ASP A 158 -10.72 14.10 -6.16
N PRO A 159 -11.16 13.34 -5.13
CA PRO A 159 -12.58 13.07 -4.90
C PRO A 159 -13.33 14.36 -4.51
N LYS A 160 -14.50 14.59 -5.11
CA LYS A 160 -15.34 15.76 -4.81
C LYS A 160 -16.64 15.36 -4.10
N PRO A 161 -17.22 16.25 -3.27
CA PRO A 161 -18.57 16.08 -2.76
C PRO A 161 -19.57 15.74 -3.86
N TYR A 162 -20.52 14.85 -3.55
CA TYR A 162 -21.62 14.43 -4.42
C TYR A 162 -21.24 13.58 -5.64
N GLU A 163 -19.95 13.29 -5.86
CA GLU A 163 -19.53 12.29 -6.84
C GLU A 163 -19.87 10.87 -6.37
N LYS A 164 -20.29 10.03 -7.32
CA LYS A 164 -20.37 8.58 -7.18
C LYS A 164 -19.02 7.97 -7.52
N ILE A 165 -18.32 7.47 -6.52
CA ILE A 165 -16.97 6.93 -6.68
C ILE A 165 -17.03 5.41 -6.48
N LEU A 166 -16.49 4.66 -7.43
CA LEU A 166 -16.27 3.22 -7.29
C LEU A 166 -14.84 2.98 -6.82
N GLU A 167 -14.67 2.33 -5.67
CA GLU A 167 -13.38 1.87 -5.16
C GLU A 167 -13.29 0.34 -5.26
N ILE A 168 -12.26 -0.14 -5.94
CA ILE A 168 -11.97 -1.57 -6.12
C ILE A 168 -10.75 -1.94 -5.28
N GLY A 169 -10.85 -3.01 -4.49
CA GLY A 169 -9.81 -3.42 -3.54
C GLY A 169 -9.83 -2.60 -2.25
N SER A 170 -11.03 -2.19 -1.80
CA SER A 170 -11.20 -1.18 -0.75
C SER A 170 -10.71 -1.60 0.63
N ALA A 171 -10.78 -2.89 0.95
CA ALA A 171 -10.60 -3.33 2.33
C ALA A 171 -9.11 -3.27 2.73
N PRO A 172 -8.76 -2.85 3.96
CA PRO A 172 -9.61 -2.66 5.13
C PRO A 172 -10.27 -1.27 5.26
N GLY A 173 -10.27 -0.43 4.22
CA GLY A 173 -11.03 0.84 4.19
C GLY A 173 -10.23 2.10 4.52
N VAL A 174 -8.90 2.02 4.61
CA VAL A 174 -8.05 3.17 4.93
C VAL A 174 -8.17 4.24 3.84
N LYS A 175 -8.09 3.86 2.56
CA LYS A 175 -8.25 4.79 1.43
C LYS A 175 -9.69 5.29 1.30
N SER A 176 -10.68 4.41 1.48
CA SER A 176 -12.10 4.76 1.58
C SER A 176 -12.36 5.87 2.61
N SER A 177 -11.77 5.75 3.80
CA SER A 177 -11.94 6.74 4.86
C SER A 177 -11.27 8.08 4.54
N LEU A 178 -10.24 8.10 3.70
CA LEU A 178 -9.63 9.33 3.21
C LEU A 178 -10.49 9.98 2.12
N ILE A 179 -11.06 9.19 1.20
CA ILE A 179 -12.03 9.69 0.21
C ILE A 179 -13.16 10.42 0.95
N GLN A 180 -13.76 9.78 1.94
CA GLN A 180 -14.84 10.39 2.70
C GLN A 180 -14.38 11.55 3.60
N GLN A 181 -13.15 11.57 4.10
CA GLN A 181 -12.62 12.75 4.79
C GLN A 181 -12.55 13.96 3.86
N LEU A 182 -11.98 13.79 2.66
CA LEU A 182 -11.80 14.88 1.68
C LEU A 182 -13.14 15.42 1.17
N THR A 183 -14.16 14.57 1.06
CA THR A 183 -15.50 14.98 0.65
C THR A 183 -16.42 15.34 1.81
N ARG A 184 -15.93 15.30 3.06
CA ARG A 184 -16.72 15.52 4.30
C ARG A 184 -17.96 14.62 4.35
N ASN A 185 -17.79 13.34 4.02
CA ASN A 185 -18.82 12.31 3.89
C ASN A 185 -19.88 12.62 2.81
N LYS A 186 -19.65 13.53 1.85
CA LYS A 186 -20.67 13.93 0.86
C LYS A 186 -20.58 13.20 -0.48
N SER A 187 -19.50 12.46 -0.77
CA SER A 187 -19.50 11.54 -1.91
C SER A 187 -20.27 10.26 -1.60
N PHE A 188 -20.80 9.65 -2.65
CA PHE A 188 -21.38 8.30 -2.59
C PHE A 188 -20.32 7.29 -3.01
N LEU A 189 -19.70 6.64 -2.03
CA LEU A 189 -18.62 5.68 -2.27
C LEU A 189 -19.19 4.27 -2.37
N ILE A 190 -18.85 3.54 -3.43
CA ILE A 190 -19.13 2.12 -3.58
C ILE A 190 -17.80 1.39 -3.44
N SER A 191 -17.60 0.66 -2.34
CA SER A 191 -16.34 -0.02 -2.02
C SER A 191 -16.49 -1.53 -2.23
N ILE A 192 -15.69 -2.08 -3.13
CA ILE A 192 -15.70 -3.50 -3.52
C ILE A 192 -14.43 -4.20 -3.04
N ASP A 193 -14.58 -5.36 -2.42
CA ASP A 193 -13.49 -6.30 -2.16
C ASP A 193 -13.99 -7.75 -2.27
N ILE A 194 -13.16 -8.67 -2.72
CA ILE A 194 -13.53 -10.08 -2.88
C ILE A 194 -13.65 -10.80 -1.53
N SER A 195 -13.06 -10.27 -0.46
CA SER A 195 -13.03 -10.90 0.85
C SER A 195 -14.10 -10.35 1.79
N GLU A 196 -15.15 -11.14 2.01
CA GLU A 196 -16.19 -10.84 2.99
C GLU A 196 -15.62 -10.52 4.39
N LYS A 197 -14.65 -11.31 4.85
CA LYS A 197 -13.97 -11.07 6.14
C LYS A 197 -13.34 -9.67 6.21
N ARG A 198 -12.69 -9.22 5.13
CA ARG A 198 -12.04 -7.89 5.09
C ARG A 198 -13.08 -6.78 4.98
N ILE A 199 -14.18 -6.99 4.24
CA ILE A 199 -15.32 -6.06 4.21
C ILE A 199 -15.95 -5.89 5.59
N MET A 200 -16.15 -6.97 6.35
CA MET A 200 -16.66 -6.89 7.72
C MET A 200 -15.72 -6.13 8.65
N GLN A 201 -14.40 -6.25 8.45
CA GLN A 201 -13.42 -5.43 9.17
C GLN A 201 -13.50 -3.95 8.75
N GLN A 202 -13.62 -3.68 7.45
CA GLN A 202 -13.79 -2.33 6.91
C GLN A 202 -15.03 -1.64 7.50
N LYS A 203 -16.17 -2.36 7.58
CA LYS A 203 -17.40 -1.84 8.20
C LYS A 203 -17.16 -1.34 9.63
N LYS A 204 -16.53 -2.16 10.48
CA LYS A 204 -16.20 -1.81 11.87
C LYS A 204 -15.27 -0.60 11.96
N LEU A 205 -14.30 -0.50 11.05
CA LEU A 205 -13.37 0.63 11.02
C LEU A 205 -14.06 1.91 10.57
N MET A 206 -14.97 1.83 9.58
CA MET A 206 -15.76 2.98 9.13
C MET A 206 -16.65 3.53 10.25
N GLU A 207 -17.33 2.66 10.99
CA GLU A 207 -18.10 3.03 12.18
C GLU A 207 -17.21 3.74 13.22
N LYS A 208 -16.03 3.16 13.55
CA LYS A 208 -15.06 3.77 14.46
C LYS A 208 -14.58 5.16 14.00
N TRP A 209 -14.35 5.31 12.70
CA TRP A 209 -13.80 6.53 12.09
C TRP A 209 -14.85 7.58 11.73
N GLY A 210 -16.14 7.32 11.96
CA GLY A 210 -17.21 8.28 11.60
C GLY A 210 -17.37 8.45 10.09
N VAL A 211 -17.10 7.39 9.34
CA VAL A 211 -17.21 7.35 7.89
C VAL A 211 -18.61 6.90 7.51
N HIS A 212 -19.29 7.70 6.69
CA HIS A 212 -20.67 7.47 6.23
C HIS A 212 -20.73 7.49 4.70
N ASN A 213 -21.91 7.23 4.12
CA ASN A 213 -22.14 7.25 2.67
C ASN A 213 -21.20 6.33 1.89
N VAL A 214 -20.97 5.12 2.43
CA VAL A 214 -20.24 4.05 1.78
C VAL A 214 -21.12 2.81 1.67
N GLU A 215 -21.30 2.33 0.45
CA GLU A 215 -21.90 1.03 0.14
C GLU A 215 -20.78 -0.03 0.06
N LEU A 216 -20.84 -1.06 0.89
CA LEU A 216 -19.83 -2.13 0.94
C LEU A 216 -20.35 -3.36 0.19
N ILE A 217 -19.65 -3.79 -0.86
CA ILE A 217 -20.07 -4.92 -1.70
C ILE A 217 -18.98 -5.98 -1.76
N VAL A 218 -19.35 -7.23 -1.50
CA VAL A 218 -18.48 -8.38 -1.75
C VAL A 218 -18.66 -8.81 -3.20
N ALA A 219 -17.66 -8.58 -4.04
CA ALA A 219 -17.72 -8.96 -5.46
C ALA A 219 -16.33 -9.21 -6.05
N ASP A 220 -16.29 -9.98 -7.14
CA ASP A 220 -15.11 -10.11 -7.99
C ASP A 220 -15.01 -8.90 -8.92
N ALA A 221 -13.88 -8.20 -8.86
CA ALA A 221 -13.61 -7.03 -9.68
C ALA A 221 -13.46 -7.34 -11.18
N LEU A 222 -13.31 -8.62 -11.56
CA LEU A 222 -13.40 -9.08 -12.95
C LEU A 222 -14.85 -9.10 -13.47
N HIS A 223 -15.84 -8.92 -12.60
CA HIS A 223 -17.26 -8.86 -12.95
C HIS A 223 -17.98 -7.81 -12.10
N LEU A 224 -17.79 -6.53 -12.44
CA LEU A 224 -18.31 -5.41 -11.65
C LEU A 224 -19.86 -5.40 -11.60
N PRO A 225 -20.46 -5.29 -10.40
CA PRO A 225 -21.92 -5.22 -10.23
C PRO A 225 -22.48 -3.81 -10.54
N ILE A 226 -21.62 -2.86 -10.88
CA ILE A 226 -21.96 -1.45 -11.10
C ILE A 226 -21.81 -1.11 -12.58
N ARG A 227 -22.69 -0.23 -13.07
CA ARG A 227 -22.71 0.20 -14.49
C ARG A 227 -22.42 1.69 -14.70
N LYS A 228 -22.42 2.49 -13.64
CA LYS A 228 -22.17 3.94 -13.70
C LYS A 228 -21.42 4.40 -12.44
N ALA A 229 -20.38 5.19 -12.63
CA ALA A 229 -19.65 5.92 -11.59
C ALA A 229 -19.05 7.19 -12.22
N ASP A 230 -18.90 8.24 -11.43
CA ASP A 230 -18.26 9.49 -11.85
C ASP A 230 -16.74 9.36 -11.82
N LYS A 231 -16.20 8.52 -10.93
CA LYS A 231 -14.78 8.15 -10.90
C LYS A 231 -14.59 6.70 -10.45
N VAL A 232 -13.48 6.09 -10.82
CA VAL A 232 -13.06 4.77 -10.33
C VAL A 232 -11.67 4.88 -9.71
N PHE A 233 -11.49 4.26 -8.54
CA PHE A 233 -10.23 4.13 -7.84
C PHE A 233 -9.91 2.64 -7.67
N ILE A 234 -8.80 2.18 -8.23
CA ILE A 234 -8.42 0.76 -8.26
C ILE A 234 -7.16 0.57 -7.43
N ASP A 235 -7.32 0.02 -6.23
CA ASP A 235 -6.24 -0.54 -5.43
C ASP A 235 -6.04 -2.01 -5.81
N ALA A 236 -5.22 -2.23 -6.83
CA ALA A 236 -5.19 -3.52 -7.50
C ALA A 236 -4.42 -4.57 -6.67
N PRO A 237 -4.89 -5.83 -6.63
CA PRO A 237 -4.16 -6.89 -5.93
C PRO A 237 -2.78 -7.07 -6.55
N CYS A 238 -1.72 -6.91 -5.75
CA CYS A 238 -0.35 -6.94 -6.22
C CYS A 238 0.59 -7.75 -5.31
N SER A 239 1.87 -7.78 -5.66
CA SER A 239 2.90 -8.53 -4.94
C SER A 239 3.27 -7.93 -3.57
N ASN A 240 2.83 -6.71 -3.28
CA ASN A 240 3.24 -5.89 -2.15
C ASN A 240 4.76 -5.64 -2.07
N SER A 241 5.49 -5.76 -3.19
CA SER A 241 6.94 -5.52 -3.22
C SER A 241 7.33 -4.09 -2.81
N GLY A 242 6.40 -3.14 -2.86
CA GLY A 242 6.55 -1.78 -2.35
C GLY A 242 6.65 -1.66 -0.84
N THR A 243 6.19 -2.66 -0.09
CA THR A 243 6.10 -2.59 1.37
C THR A 243 7.29 -3.27 2.06
N ILE A 244 8.38 -3.56 1.36
CA ILE A 244 9.57 -4.28 1.90
C ILE A 244 10.18 -3.55 3.11
N ASN A 245 10.09 -2.22 3.14
CA ASN A 245 10.57 -1.40 4.26
C ASN A 245 9.74 -1.58 5.55
N VAL A 246 8.45 -1.91 5.42
CA VAL A 246 7.53 -2.13 6.54
C VAL A 246 7.40 -3.62 6.89
N ASP A 247 7.32 -4.48 5.87
CA ASP A 247 7.23 -5.93 5.98
C ASP A 247 8.31 -6.62 5.12
N PRO A 248 9.49 -6.90 5.68
CA PRO A 248 10.57 -7.61 4.99
C PRO A 248 10.19 -9.03 4.57
N SER A 249 9.19 -9.65 5.22
CA SER A 249 8.77 -11.02 4.89
C SER A 249 8.17 -11.13 3.48
N VAL A 250 7.76 -10.00 2.87
CA VAL A 250 7.32 -9.92 1.47
C VAL A 250 8.29 -10.64 0.54
N VAL A 251 9.60 -10.46 0.75
CA VAL A 251 10.66 -11.03 -0.09
C VAL A 251 10.55 -12.56 -0.19
N LEU A 252 10.09 -13.23 0.87
CA LEU A 252 9.92 -14.68 0.92
C LEU A 252 8.70 -15.17 0.12
N ARG A 253 7.72 -14.30 -0.11
CA ARG A 253 6.50 -14.59 -0.88
C ARG A 253 6.63 -14.26 -2.36
N LEU A 254 7.59 -13.40 -2.71
CA LEU A 254 7.79 -12.98 -4.09
C LEU A 254 8.13 -14.18 -4.98
N ASN A 255 7.41 -14.28 -6.10
CA ASN A 255 7.59 -15.33 -7.09
C ASN A 255 7.27 -14.77 -8.47
N LYS A 256 8.16 -14.97 -9.44
CA LYS A 256 7.98 -14.56 -10.84
C LYS A 256 6.65 -15.03 -11.43
N ARG A 257 6.27 -16.30 -11.21
CA ARG A 257 4.98 -16.83 -11.71
C ARG A 257 3.80 -16.05 -11.13
N LYS A 258 3.81 -15.82 -9.81
CA LYS A 258 2.72 -15.12 -9.14
C LYS A 258 2.62 -13.66 -9.57
N LEU A 259 3.77 -13.01 -9.82
CA LEU A 259 3.84 -11.66 -10.37
C LEU A 259 3.10 -11.55 -11.71
N HIS A 260 3.34 -12.51 -12.62
CA HIS A 260 2.64 -12.55 -13.92
C HIS A 260 1.14 -12.86 -13.80
N GLU A 261 0.76 -13.76 -12.88
CA GLU A 261 -0.66 -14.05 -12.60
C GLU A 261 -1.39 -12.80 -12.08
N LEU A 262 -0.77 -12.06 -11.14
CA LEU A 262 -1.32 -10.83 -10.59
C LEU A 262 -1.43 -9.73 -11.65
N SER A 263 -0.38 -9.53 -12.46
CA SER A 263 -0.41 -8.60 -13.60
C SER A 263 -1.58 -8.89 -14.55
N SER A 264 -1.82 -10.18 -14.85
CA SER A 264 -2.95 -10.57 -15.71
C SER A 264 -4.31 -10.24 -15.08
N ILE A 265 -4.47 -10.46 -13.78
CA ILE A 265 -5.69 -10.09 -13.03
C ILE A 265 -5.87 -8.56 -13.04
N GLN A 266 -4.80 -7.80 -12.78
CA GLN A 266 -4.83 -6.34 -12.77
C GLN A 266 -5.28 -5.76 -14.12
N ILE A 267 -4.79 -6.32 -15.23
CA ILE A 267 -5.25 -5.96 -16.58
C ILE A 267 -6.74 -6.26 -16.76
N GLY A 268 -7.22 -7.41 -16.27
CA GLY A 268 -8.64 -7.78 -16.32
C GLY A 268 -9.52 -6.79 -15.54
N ILE A 269 -9.11 -6.42 -14.33
CA ILE A 269 -9.81 -5.44 -13.48
C ILE A 269 -9.87 -4.07 -14.18
N LEU A 270 -8.74 -3.61 -14.72
CA LEU A 270 -8.68 -2.31 -15.41
C LEU A 270 -9.53 -2.32 -16.69
N LYS A 271 -9.58 -3.44 -17.41
CA LYS A 271 -10.46 -3.63 -18.57
C LYS A 271 -11.94 -3.65 -18.22
N GLU A 272 -12.34 -4.20 -17.07
CA GLU A 272 -13.72 -4.07 -16.62
C GLU A 272 -14.05 -2.64 -16.20
N ALA A 273 -13.18 -2.01 -15.43
CA ALA A 273 -13.36 -0.62 -15.00
C ALA A 273 -13.46 0.35 -16.20
N SER A 274 -12.72 0.10 -17.28
CA SER A 274 -12.79 0.95 -18.48
C SER A 274 -14.17 0.95 -19.15
N LYS A 275 -15.00 -0.08 -18.95
CA LYS A 275 -16.36 -0.12 -19.50
C LYS A 275 -17.30 0.92 -18.87
N LEU A 276 -16.95 1.45 -17.71
CA LEU A 276 -17.69 2.54 -17.05
C LEU A 276 -17.51 3.89 -17.76
N ARG A 277 -16.57 4.00 -18.72
CA ARG A 277 -16.32 5.19 -19.53
C ARG A 277 -16.14 6.47 -18.71
N THR A 278 -15.32 6.37 -17.68
CA THR A 278 -15.02 7.48 -16.79
C THR A 278 -13.52 7.53 -16.46
N GLN A 279 -13.12 8.50 -15.66
CA GLN A 279 -11.77 8.60 -15.11
C GLN A 279 -11.49 7.48 -14.12
N VAL A 280 -10.31 6.87 -14.26
CA VAL A 280 -9.82 5.78 -13.43
C VAL A 280 -8.46 6.16 -12.88
N VAL A 281 -8.28 6.05 -11.56
CA VAL A 281 -6.96 6.04 -10.94
C VAL A 281 -6.61 4.61 -10.55
N TYR A 282 -5.54 4.10 -11.14
CA TYR A 282 -5.01 2.76 -10.88
C TYR A 282 -3.75 2.86 -10.05
N ILE A 283 -3.68 2.06 -8.99
CA ILE A 283 -2.52 2.00 -8.10
C ILE A 283 -2.11 0.57 -7.79
N THR A 284 -0.83 0.41 -7.45
CA THR A 284 -0.29 -0.76 -6.78
C THR A 284 0.79 -0.36 -5.78
N CYS A 285 0.94 -1.10 -4.69
CA CYS A 285 2.10 -1.01 -3.80
C CYS A 285 3.22 -1.95 -4.29
N SER A 286 3.68 -1.75 -5.54
CA SER A 286 4.67 -2.59 -6.20
C SER A 286 5.85 -1.80 -6.79
N LEU A 287 7.05 -2.36 -6.60
CA LEU A 287 8.31 -1.93 -7.21
C LEU A 287 8.58 -2.63 -8.56
N PHE A 288 7.65 -3.44 -9.08
CA PHE A 288 7.86 -4.14 -10.34
C PHE A 288 7.06 -3.49 -11.47
N PRO A 289 7.69 -3.17 -12.63
CA PRO A 289 7.00 -2.62 -13.79
C PRO A 289 5.84 -3.50 -14.28
N GLU A 290 5.92 -4.82 -14.09
CA GLU A 290 4.89 -5.78 -14.47
C GLU A 290 3.54 -5.52 -13.80
N GLU A 291 3.53 -4.89 -12.63
CA GLU A 291 2.32 -4.54 -11.87
C GLU A 291 2.04 -3.03 -11.89
N GLY A 292 2.67 -2.30 -12.82
CA GLY A 292 2.50 -0.86 -12.96
C GLY A 292 2.50 -0.46 -14.43
N GLU A 293 3.64 0.01 -14.92
CA GLU A 293 3.81 0.49 -16.28
C GLU A 293 3.35 -0.52 -17.34
N LYS A 294 3.69 -1.81 -17.19
CA LYS A 294 3.32 -2.84 -18.18
C LYS A 294 1.83 -3.15 -18.20
N VAL A 295 1.11 -2.89 -17.11
CA VAL A 295 -0.35 -2.98 -17.07
C VAL A 295 -0.95 -1.82 -17.86
N VAL A 296 -0.54 -0.59 -17.54
CA VAL A 296 -1.15 0.61 -18.13
C VAL A 296 -0.65 0.92 -19.55
N GLU A 297 0.49 0.37 -19.97
CA GLU A 297 0.95 0.40 -21.38
C GLU A 297 -0.12 -0.18 -22.33
N LYS A 298 -0.93 -1.13 -21.87
CA LYS A 298 -2.05 -1.70 -22.65
C LYS A 298 -3.20 -0.72 -22.86
N PHE A 299 -3.22 0.37 -22.09
CA PHE A 299 -4.23 1.42 -22.10
C PHE A 299 -3.59 2.79 -22.36
N GLU A 300 -2.45 2.83 -23.05
CA GLU A 300 -1.60 4.03 -23.14
C GLU A 300 -2.30 5.23 -23.78
N ARG A 301 -3.30 5.00 -24.64
CA ARG A 301 -4.09 6.06 -25.30
C ARG A 301 -4.98 6.82 -24.31
N ASN A 302 -5.32 6.20 -23.19
CA ASN A 302 -6.17 6.77 -22.16
C ASN A 302 -5.37 7.42 -21.02
N LEU A 303 -4.04 7.33 -21.02
CA LEU A 303 -3.23 7.87 -19.93
C LEU A 303 -3.25 9.40 -19.91
N VAL A 304 -3.63 9.93 -18.76
CA VAL A 304 -3.55 11.35 -18.42
C VAL A 304 -2.29 11.57 -17.60
N ARG A 305 -1.47 12.53 -18.02
CA ARG A 305 -0.26 12.89 -17.27
C ARG A 305 -0.64 13.41 -15.89
N ILE A 306 -0.05 12.82 -14.85
CA ILE A 306 -0.14 13.33 -13.48
C ILE A 306 0.88 14.50 -13.36
N PRO A 307 0.47 15.71 -12.95
CA PRO A 307 1.39 16.82 -12.73
C PRO A 307 2.49 16.47 -11.71
N ASN A 308 3.68 17.07 -11.88
CA ASN A 308 4.92 16.73 -11.17
C ASN A 308 4.85 16.92 -9.63
N GLU A 309 4.32 15.92 -8.92
CA GLU A 309 4.37 15.85 -7.44
C GLU A 309 5.24 14.68 -6.93
N GLY A 310 5.84 13.88 -7.82
CA GLY A 310 6.65 12.71 -7.44
C GLY A 310 7.54 12.19 -8.57
N HIS A 311 8.01 10.95 -8.45
CA HIS A 311 9.01 10.42 -9.38
C HIS A 311 8.38 9.83 -10.63
N GLU A 312 9.06 10.00 -11.77
CA GLU A 312 8.68 9.37 -13.02
C GLU A 312 8.76 7.83 -12.93
N GLY A 313 8.03 7.16 -13.83
CA GLY A 313 8.07 5.71 -13.95
C GLY A 313 9.40 5.18 -14.47
N TYR A 314 9.47 3.86 -14.66
CA TYR A 314 10.68 3.23 -15.20
C TYR A 314 10.97 3.68 -16.62
N LYS A 315 12.14 4.29 -16.85
CA LYS A 315 12.57 4.87 -18.15
C LYS A 315 12.48 3.93 -19.36
N LYS A 316 12.52 2.60 -19.14
CA LYS A 316 12.35 1.59 -20.20
C LYS A 316 10.89 1.40 -20.64
N SER A 317 9.93 1.99 -19.94
CA SER A 317 8.52 1.98 -20.30
C SER A 317 8.19 3.10 -21.27
N ARG A 318 7.21 2.90 -22.16
CA ARG A 318 6.68 3.94 -23.06
C ARG A 318 5.80 4.98 -22.34
N VAL A 319 5.43 4.71 -21.09
CA VAL A 319 4.51 5.56 -20.31
C VAL A 319 5.19 6.28 -19.15
N TRP A 320 6.52 6.16 -19.01
CA TRP A 320 7.27 6.56 -17.82
C TRP A 320 7.07 8.04 -17.41
N LEU A 321 6.90 8.96 -18.36
CA LEU A 321 6.62 10.39 -18.10
C LEU A 321 5.15 10.71 -17.75
N ARG A 322 4.26 9.73 -17.86
CA ARG A 322 2.81 9.90 -17.68
C ARG A 322 2.28 9.28 -16.39
N VAL A 323 3.14 8.58 -15.67
CA VAL A 323 2.83 7.83 -14.45
C VAL A 323 3.63 8.40 -13.29
N PHE A 324 3.25 8.00 -12.08
CA PHE A 324 3.82 8.48 -10.84
C PHE A 324 4.32 7.31 -10.00
N ARG A 325 5.49 7.47 -9.38
CA ARG A 325 6.06 6.51 -8.43
C ARG A 325 6.56 7.19 -7.16
N THR A 326 6.51 6.42 -6.09
CA THR A 326 7.24 6.68 -4.85
C THR A 326 8.21 5.54 -4.57
N TYR A 327 9.25 5.83 -3.78
CA TYR A 327 10.28 4.87 -3.44
C TYR A 327 10.73 5.02 -1.97
N PRO A 328 10.98 3.91 -1.26
CA PRO A 328 11.46 3.94 0.13
C PRO A 328 12.70 4.81 0.35
N HIS A 329 13.69 4.69 -0.54
CA HIS A 329 14.97 5.40 -0.43
C HIS A 329 14.88 6.91 -0.69
N LYS A 330 13.83 7.40 -1.35
CA LYS A 330 13.67 8.82 -1.70
C LYS A 330 12.62 9.50 -0.84
N ASP A 331 11.49 8.83 -0.65
CA ASP A 331 10.29 9.42 -0.08
C ASP A 331 10.07 8.98 1.38
N PHE A 332 10.88 8.02 1.86
CA PHE A 332 10.73 7.39 3.19
C PHE A 332 9.32 6.82 3.42
N SER A 333 8.67 6.39 2.34
CA SER A 333 7.32 5.84 2.29
C SER A 333 7.33 4.47 1.60
N GLU A 334 6.19 3.80 1.50
CA GLU A 334 6.07 2.59 0.71
C GLU A 334 6.30 2.87 -0.78
N GLY A 335 6.87 1.90 -1.51
CA GLY A 335 6.99 1.97 -2.96
C GLY A 335 5.62 1.82 -3.65
N PHE A 336 5.17 2.87 -4.34
CA PHE A 336 3.90 2.86 -5.07
C PHE A 336 4.09 3.12 -6.56
N PHE A 337 3.12 2.61 -7.32
CA PHE A 337 2.84 3.02 -8.68
C PHE A 337 1.44 3.63 -8.75
N ILE A 338 1.29 4.75 -9.47
CA ILE A 338 0.03 5.46 -9.65
C ILE A 338 -0.10 5.89 -11.11
N ALA A 339 -1.25 5.62 -11.70
CA ALA A 339 -1.60 6.05 -13.04
C ALA A 339 -3.01 6.61 -13.09
N LYS A 340 -3.21 7.68 -13.86
CA LYS A 340 -4.51 8.28 -14.12
C LYS A 340 -4.88 8.00 -15.57
N LEU A 341 -6.07 7.43 -15.78
CA LEU A 341 -6.61 7.10 -17.08
C LEU A 341 -7.96 7.78 -17.27
N ASP A 342 -8.27 8.16 -18.51
CA ASP A 342 -9.56 8.71 -18.88
C ASP A 342 -10.19 7.88 -20.01
N PHE A 343 -11.29 7.19 -19.68
CA PHE A 343 -12.06 6.38 -20.63
C PHE A 343 -13.36 7.07 -21.08
N SER A 344 -13.58 8.33 -20.71
CA SER A 344 -14.76 9.10 -21.12
C SER A 344 -14.75 9.43 -22.62
N SER A 345 -13.55 9.60 -23.18
CA SER A 345 -13.36 9.84 -24.62
C SER A 345 -13.42 8.51 -25.40
N PRO A 346 -14.21 8.43 -26.49
CA PRO A 346 -14.29 7.24 -27.32
C PRO A 346 -13.00 7.08 -28.13
N HIS A 347 -11.96 6.55 -27.51
CA HIS A 347 -10.85 5.95 -28.24
C HIS A 347 -11.24 4.49 -28.49
N SER A 348 -11.65 4.21 -29.72
CA SER A 348 -11.97 2.86 -30.19
C SER A 348 -10.82 1.92 -29.83
N PHE A 349 -11.12 0.91 -28.99
CA PHE A 349 -10.29 -0.28 -28.87
C PHE A 349 -10.40 -1.02 -30.21
N GLN A 350 -9.46 -0.74 -31.13
CA GLN A 350 -9.20 -1.60 -32.29
C GLN A 350 -8.15 -2.63 -31.90
#